data_AF-A0A072TRX5-F1
#
_entry.id   AF-A0A072TRX5-F1
#
_cell.length_a   1.000
_cell.length_b   1.000
_cell.length_c   1.000
_cell.angle_alpha   90.00
_cell.angle_beta   90.00
_cell.angle_gamma   90.00
#
_symmetry.space_group_name_H-M   'P 1'
#
loop_
_entity.id
_entity.type
_entity.pdbx_description
1 polymer ?
#
loop_
_entity_poly.entity_id
_entity_poly.type
_entity_poly.pdbx_seq_one_letter_code
_entity_poly.pdbx_strand_id
1 'polypeptide(L)'
;MVLKVLTDKRGKVLKTVPKFWLHAFTAHPIIVNLLNNKDHEIFDEYLSSIEVEDNQDVSTAYSITFNFNDNAYFDNQSIAKSIIFI
;
A
#
# COMPACT_ATOMS: atom_id res chain seq x y z
N MET A 1 12.11 14.64 -7.45
CA MET A 1 11.00 15.63 -7.28
C MET A 1 9.79 15.38 -8.18
N VAL A 2 9.94 15.20 -9.51
CA VAL A 2 8.79 15.01 -10.43
C VAL A 2 7.99 13.72 -10.16
N LEU A 3 8.67 12.60 -9.92
CA LEU A 3 8.01 11.30 -9.69
C LEU A 3 7.09 11.34 -8.46
N LYS A 4 7.56 11.86 -7.32
CA LYS A 4 6.77 11.99 -6.10
C LYS A 4 5.47 12.78 -6.32
N VAL A 5 5.55 13.92 -7.02
CA VAL A 5 4.36 14.73 -7.35
C VAL A 5 3.35 13.95 -8.19
N LEU A 6 3.80 13.12 -9.14
CA LEU A 6 2.91 12.29 -9.94
C LEU A 6 2.28 11.16 -9.12
N THR A 7 3.07 10.51 -8.26
CA THR A 7 2.58 9.45 -7.37
C THR A 7 1.56 9.97 -6.36
N ASP A 8 1.77 11.17 -5.82
CA ASP A 8 0.82 11.84 -4.90
C ASP A 8 -0.49 12.18 -5.61
N LYS A 9 -0.42 12.72 -6.83
CA LYS A 9 -1.62 13.00 -7.66
C LYS A 9 -2.38 11.72 -7.95
N ARG A 10 -1.68 10.63 -8.31
CA ARG A 10 -2.29 9.31 -8.50
C ARG A 10 -2.97 8.84 -7.23
N GLY A 11 -2.29 8.91 -6.07
CA GLY A 11 -2.84 8.50 -4.79
C GLY A 11 -4.16 9.19 -4.45
N LYS A 12 -4.28 10.50 -4.73
CA LYS A 12 -5.53 11.26 -4.55
C LYS A 12 -6.66 10.75 -5.44
N VAL A 13 -6.37 10.42 -6.70
CA VAL A 13 -7.38 9.85 -7.62
C VAL A 13 -7.78 8.43 -7.18
N LEU A 14 -6.85 7.61 -6.74
CA LEU A 14 -7.16 6.23 -6.30
C LEU A 14 -8.10 6.21 -5.10
N LYS A 15 -8.04 7.21 -4.21
CA LYS A 15 -8.99 7.35 -3.09
C LYS A 15 -10.45 7.52 -3.54
N THR A 16 -10.71 7.95 -4.78
CA THR A 16 -12.07 8.07 -5.31
C THR A 16 -12.58 6.78 -5.94
N VAL A 17 -11.75 5.74 -6.05
CA VAL A 17 -12.12 4.44 -6.61
C VAL A 17 -12.29 3.45 -5.45
N PRO A 18 -13.52 3.06 -5.11
CA PRO A 18 -13.77 2.15 -3.99
C PRO A 18 -13.02 0.83 -4.16
N LYS A 19 -12.42 0.35 -3.07
CA LYS A 19 -11.78 -0.97 -2.99
C LYS A 19 -10.67 -1.19 -4.04
N PHE A 20 -10.08 -0.11 -4.57
CA PHE A 20 -9.11 -0.17 -5.65
C PHE A 20 -7.95 -1.15 -5.35
N TRP A 21 -7.34 -1.03 -4.17
CA TRP A 21 -6.17 -1.84 -3.81
C TRP A 21 -6.51 -3.31 -3.63
N LEU A 22 -7.66 -3.63 -3.01
CA LEU A 22 -8.14 -5.00 -2.91
C LEU A 22 -8.34 -5.61 -4.31
N HIS A 23 -9.06 -4.92 -5.20
CA HIS A 23 -9.26 -5.37 -6.57
C HIS A 23 -7.92 -5.57 -7.30
N ALA A 24 -6.99 -4.63 -7.18
CA ALA A 24 -5.67 -4.72 -7.80
C ALA A 24 -4.89 -5.96 -7.32
N PHE A 25 -4.92 -6.28 -6.02
CA PHE A 25 -4.27 -7.49 -5.51
C PHE A 25 -4.97 -8.77 -5.94
N THR A 26 -6.31 -8.79 -5.94
CA THR A 26 -7.07 -9.98 -6.38
C THR A 26 -6.93 -10.27 -7.86
N ALA A 27 -6.68 -9.24 -8.68
CA ALA A 27 -6.42 -9.39 -10.11
C ALA A 27 -4.98 -9.84 -10.40
N HIS A 28 -4.06 -9.73 -9.44
CA HIS A 28 -2.67 -10.10 -9.63
C HIS A 28 -2.46 -11.61 -9.36
N PRO A 29 -2.03 -12.42 -10.36
CA PRO A 29 -2.08 -13.88 -10.30
C PRO A 29 -1.23 -14.50 -9.19
N ILE A 30 -0.17 -13.81 -8.77
CA ILE A 30 0.70 -14.28 -7.68
C ILE A 30 0.20 -13.79 -6.32
N ILE A 31 -0.30 -12.55 -6.23
CA ILE A 31 -0.55 -11.93 -4.93
C ILE A 31 -1.91 -12.36 -4.37
N VAL A 32 -2.88 -12.66 -5.24
CA VAL A 32 -4.19 -13.19 -4.82
C VAL A 32 -4.06 -14.42 -3.93
N ASN A 33 -3.05 -15.27 -4.15
CA ASN A 33 -2.83 -16.49 -3.38
C ASN A 33 -2.10 -16.25 -2.04
N LEU A 34 -1.65 -15.02 -1.77
CA LEU A 34 -0.98 -14.66 -0.51
C LEU A 34 -1.96 -14.14 0.55
N LEU A 35 -3.16 -13.71 0.14
CA LEU A 35 -4.18 -13.16 1.03
C LEU A 35 -5.15 -14.27 1.43
N ASN A 36 -5.36 -14.43 2.74
CA ASN A 36 -6.43 -15.28 3.25
C ASN A 36 -7.75 -14.49 3.37
N ASN A 37 -8.86 -15.17 3.68
CA ASN A 37 -10.18 -14.54 3.79
C ASN A 37 -10.23 -13.37 4.77
N LYS A 38 -9.48 -13.44 5.88
CA LYS A 38 -9.42 -12.37 6.88
C LYS A 38 -8.59 -11.19 6.38
N ASP A 39 -7.52 -11.45 5.63
CA ASP A 39 -6.75 -10.39 4.97
C ASP A 39 -7.61 -9.65 3.95
N HIS A 40 -8.45 -10.37 3.19
CA HIS A 40 -9.42 -9.77 2.28
C HIS A 40 -10.40 -8.85 3.00
N GLU A 41 -10.97 -9.29 4.12
CA GLU A 41 -11.88 -8.47 4.95
C GLU A 41 -11.17 -7.20 5.46
N ILE A 42 -9.95 -7.34 5.98
CA ILE A 42 -9.17 -6.21 6.48
C ILE A 42 -8.86 -5.22 5.34
N PHE A 43 -8.49 -5.73 4.16
CA PHE A 43 -8.14 -4.91 3.01
C PHE A 43 -9.37 -4.24 2.38
N ASP A 44 -10.53 -4.88 2.46
CA ASP A 44 -11.78 -4.33 1.93
C ASP A 44 -12.25 -3.11 2.72
N GLU A 45 -12.21 -3.23 4.05
CA GLU A 45 -12.80 -2.26 4.97
C GLU A 45 -11.81 -1.16 5.40
N TYR A 46 -10.53 -1.51 5.58
CA TYR A 46 -9.59 -0.63 6.28
C TYR A 46 -8.40 -0.17 5.44
N LEU A 47 -7.99 -0.87 4.37
CA LEU A 47 -6.82 -0.45 3.56
C LEU A 47 -7.15 0.82 2.75
N SER A 48 -6.47 1.92 3.08
CA SER A 48 -6.75 3.24 2.51
C SER A 48 -5.78 3.64 1.39
N SER A 49 -4.50 3.33 1.51
CA SER A 49 -3.51 3.55 0.46
C SER A 49 -2.33 2.59 0.54
N ILE A 50 -1.63 2.46 -0.59
CA ILE A 50 -0.32 1.83 -0.66
C ILE A 50 0.64 2.79 -1.33
N GLU A 51 1.78 2.98 -0.68
CA GLU A 51 2.84 3.89 -1.08
C GLU A 51 4.13 3.11 -1.26
N VAL A 52 4.83 3.40 -2.36
CA VAL A 52 6.18 2.92 -2.61
C VAL A 52 7.05 4.14 -2.79
N GLU A 53 7.99 4.33 -1.88
CA GLU A 53 8.89 5.47 -1.89
C GLU A 53 10.34 4.99 -1.99
N ASP A 54 11.03 5.43 -3.04
CA ASP A 54 12.49 5.32 -3.13
C ASP A 54 13.12 6.28 -2.13
N ASN A 55 14.10 5.80 -1.36
CA ASN A 55 14.84 6.63 -0.43
C ASN A 55 15.85 7.47 -1.23
N GLN A 56 15.59 8.77 -1.36
CA GLN A 56 16.41 9.65 -2.20
C GLN A 56 17.83 9.85 -1.65
N ASP A 57 18.04 9.60 -0.34
CA ASP A 57 19.34 9.73 0.31
C ASP A 57 20.21 8.48 0.17
N VAL A 58 19.60 7.33 -0.13
CA VAL A 58 20.27 6.05 -0.37
C VAL A 58 19.64 5.43 -1.60
N SER A 59 20.25 5.63 -2.77
CA SER A 59 19.73 5.19 -4.08
C SER A 59 19.44 3.68 -4.20
N THR A 60 19.82 2.91 -3.20
CA THR A 60 19.63 1.47 -3.08
C THR A 60 18.60 1.08 -2.02
N ALA A 61 17.74 2.00 -1.56
CA ALA A 61 16.71 1.67 -0.59
C ALA A 61 15.32 2.12 -1.05
N TYR A 62 14.30 1.33 -0.74
CA TYR A 62 12.91 1.70 -0.92
C TYR A 62 12.06 1.20 0.25
N SER A 63 10.91 1.84 0.45
CA SER A 63 9.93 1.42 1.44
C SER A 63 8.58 1.18 0.78
N ILE A 64 7.92 0.09 1.17
CA ILE A 64 6.53 -0.19 0.83
C ILE A 64 5.70 0.02 2.10
N THR A 65 4.72 0.92 2.04
CA THR A 65 3.86 1.27 3.17
C THR A 65 2.40 1.00 2.83
N PHE A 66 1.74 0.24 3.69
CA PHE A 66 0.30 -0.01 3.66
C PHE A 66 -0.33 0.88 4.73
N ASN A 67 -1.24 1.75 4.33
CA ASN A 67 -1.93 2.67 5.24
C ASN A 67 -3.36 2.18 5.46
N PHE A 68 -3.81 2.22 6.70
CA PHE A 68 -5.10 1.73 7.15
C PHE A 68 -5.88 2.82 7.87
N ASN A 69 -7.20 2.79 7.72
CA ASN A 69 -8.10 3.50 8.61
C ASN A 69 -8.12 2.79 9.98
N ASP A 70 -8.64 3.47 10.99
CA ASP A 70 -8.83 2.90 12.32
C ASP A 70 -9.63 1.58 12.23
N ASN A 71 -9.13 0.54 12.90
CA ASN A 71 -9.66 -0.81 12.81
C ASN A 71 -9.46 -1.58 14.12
N ALA A 72 -10.16 -2.71 14.28
CA ALA A 72 -10.16 -3.49 15.51
C ALA A 72 -9.01 -4.52 15.62
N TYR A 73 -8.12 -4.59 14.63
CA TYR A 73 -7.12 -5.65 14.51
C TYR A 73 -5.74 -5.21 15.02
N PHE A 74 -5.38 -3.95 14.82
CA PHE A 74 -4.10 -3.37 15.23
C PHE A 74 -4.22 -1.85 15.39
N ASP A 75 -3.39 -1.28 16.27
CA ASP A 75 -3.40 0.16 16.57
C ASP A 75 -2.64 1.00 15.52
N ASN A 76 -1.72 0.37 14.78
CA ASN A 76 -0.89 1.05 13.80
C ASN A 76 -1.71 1.53 12.60
N GLN A 77 -1.67 2.83 12.28
CA GLN A 77 -2.27 3.35 11.04
C GLN A 77 -1.49 2.95 9.78
N SER A 78 -0.25 2.50 9.92
CA SER A 78 0.58 2.09 8.80
C SER A 78 1.44 0.89 9.14
N ILE A 79 1.59 -0.02 8.17
CA ILE A 79 2.56 -1.12 8.19
C ILE A 79 3.55 -0.86 7.06
N ALA A 80 4.82 -0.67 7.40
CA ALA A 80 5.87 -0.36 6.42
C ALA A 80 6.96 -1.43 6.43
N LYS A 81 7.49 -1.74 5.25
CA LYS A 81 8.68 -2.56 5.07
C LYS A 81 9.70 -1.79 4.23
N SER A 82 10.82 -1.45 4.85
CA SER A 82 11.97 -0.83 4.21
C SER A 82 12.98 -1.90 3.81
N ILE A 83 13.48 -1.79 2.58
CA ILE A 83 14.52 -2.66 2.03
C ILE A 83 15.70 -1.76 1.69
N ILE A 84 16.88 -2.14 2.16
CA ILE A 84 18.15 -1.46 1.90
C ILE A 84 19.04 -2.50 1.21
N PHE A 85 19.47 -2.23 -0.01
CA PHE A 85 20.52 -3.02 -0.65
C PHE A 85 21.87 -2.48 -0.22
N ILE A 86 22.63 -3.36 0.45
CA ILE A 86 23.98 -3.13 0.96
C ILE A 86 24.98 -3.78 0.00
#